data_AF-A0A095Z9E5-F1
#
_entry.id   AF-A0A095Z9E5-F1
#
_cell.length_a   1.000
_cell.length_b   1.000
_cell.length_c   1.000
_cell.angle_alpha   90.00
_cell.angle_beta   90.00
_cell.angle_gamma   90.00
#
_symmetry.space_group_name_H-M   'P 1'
#
loop_
_entity.id
_entity.type
_entity.pdbx_description
1 polymer ?
#
loop_
_entity_poly.entity_id
_entity_poly.type
_entity_poly.pdbx_seq_one_letter_code
_entity_poly.pdbx_strand_id
1 'polypeptide(L)'
;MRFIIYFLIFVYFSSNYDSFFIGLIAAIGAAYGWRYLKNRMQASEPTAGARSWGENTWGKQSTRGATSYDFGRGHIRSAIFPNEVFTPISFYVAALFLCLGRIAKAKGVVHERDIDLANRVMNQLRLPEALRSEARKFFNQGKDSSFSVSDLVLEVKKQFIAFPNFQRMFFDICLSAAILDGRIIASEKSIIRDLFPLTGARPELFDDFIGQFEQGAAFGQERAHTGYGDHGQSHGRSSQDQGWGRATKSKLAEALATLGVTEDVQQDELKRVYRRLINQYHPDKLAGQNLPEGLVEMAKEKTQQIISSYNYIMEYKGWSR
;
A
#
# COMPACT_ATOMS: atom_id res chain seq x y z
N MET A 1 -33.68 -12.22 34.05
CA MET A 1 -33.20 -10.85 34.34
C MET A 1 -32.38 -10.21 33.22
N ARG A 2 -31.56 -10.94 32.45
CA ARG A 2 -30.77 -10.36 31.34
C ARG A 2 -31.60 -9.82 30.16
N PHE A 3 -32.77 -10.41 29.86
CA PHE A 3 -33.65 -9.97 28.77
C PHE A 3 -34.30 -8.61 28.99
N ILE A 4 -34.62 -8.26 30.25
CA ILE A 4 -35.26 -7.00 30.60
C ILE A 4 -34.27 -5.83 30.43
N ILE A 5 -33.00 -6.08 30.71
CA ILE A 5 -31.91 -5.09 30.53
C ILE A 5 -31.72 -4.77 29.04
N TYR A 6 -31.72 -5.79 28.16
CA TYR A 6 -31.62 -5.55 26.71
C TYR A 6 -32.85 -4.87 26.12
N PHE A 7 -34.04 -5.17 26.63
CA PHE A 7 -35.28 -4.52 26.20
C PHE A 7 -35.32 -3.04 26.62
N LEU A 8 -34.87 -2.70 27.82
CA LEU A 8 -34.80 -1.31 28.29
C LEU A 8 -33.71 -0.51 27.57
N ILE A 9 -32.56 -1.11 27.24
CA ILE A 9 -31.51 -0.48 26.42
C ILE A 9 -32.02 -0.24 24.99
N PHE A 10 -32.80 -1.16 24.44
CA PHE A 10 -33.41 -1.03 23.12
C PHE A 10 -34.48 0.08 23.06
N VAL A 11 -35.34 0.17 24.08
CA VAL A 11 -36.35 1.25 24.18
C VAL A 11 -35.70 2.62 24.39
N TYR A 12 -34.61 2.69 25.16
CA TYR A 12 -33.83 3.94 25.35
C TYR A 12 -33.10 4.40 24.08
N PHE A 13 -32.65 3.47 23.23
CA PHE A 13 -32.08 3.80 21.92
C PHE A 13 -33.13 4.16 20.88
N SER A 14 -34.33 3.56 20.96
CA SER A 14 -35.44 3.84 20.04
C SER A 14 -36.03 5.24 20.19
N SER A 15 -35.88 5.90 21.34
CA SER A 15 -36.40 7.25 21.59
C SER A 15 -35.41 8.38 21.26
N ASN A 16 -34.14 8.06 20.98
CA ASN A 16 -33.06 9.05 20.82
C ASN A 16 -32.41 9.08 19.43
N TYR A 17 -32.76 8.17 18.51
CA TYR A 17 -32.11 8.07 17.19
C TYR A 17 -33.11 7.93 16.04
N ASP A 18 -32.88 8.70 14.97
CA ASP A 18 -33.72 8.73 13.75
C ASP A 18 -33.77 7.37 13.01
N SER A 19 -34.91 7.14 12.35
CA SER A 19 -35.38 5.92 11.66
C SER A 19 -34.38 5.24 10.71
N PHE A 20 -33.30 5.93 10.34
CA PHE A 20 -32.23 5.42 9.49
C PHE A 20 -31.34 4.38 10.21
N PHE A 21 -31.07 4.55 11.52
CA PHE A 21 -30.20 3.62 12.26
C PHE A 21 -30.89 2.30 12.62
N ILE A 22 -32.21 2.30 12.78
CA ILE A 22 -33.01 1.10 13.02
C ILE A 22 -33.02 0.19 11.77
N GLY A 23 -33.09 0.78 10.57
CA GLY A 23 -32.99 0.03 9.31
C GLY A 23 -31.64 -0.64 9.10
N LEU A 24 -30.55 0.01 9.52
CA LEU A 24 -29.19 -0.52 9.39
C LEU A 24 -28.96 -1.75 10.28
N ILE A 25 -29.47 -1.74 11.52
CA ILE A 25 -29.33 -2.86 12.45
C ILE A 25 -30.23 -4.05 12.02
N ALA A 26 -31.43 -3.79 11.50
CA ALA A 26 -32.30 -4.83 10.95
C ALA A 26 -31.69 -5.52 9.71
N ALA A 27 -31.01 -4.77 8.84
CA ALA A 27 -30.32 -5.30 7.66
C ALA A 27 -29.12 -6.20 8.04
N ILE A 28 -28.38 -5.82 9.09
CA ILE A 28 -27.27 -6.63 9.62
C ILE A 28 -27.81 -7.93 10.24
N GLY A 29 -28.91 -7.87 11.00
CA GLY A 29 -29.58 -9.06 11.53
C GLY A 29 -30.07 -10.04 10.45
N ALA A 30 -30.69 -9.52 9.38
CA ALA A 30 -31.17 -10.32 8.26
C ALA A 30 -30.04 -11.00 7.46
N ALA A 31 -28.90 -10.30 7.26
CA ALA A 31 -27.74 -10.83 6.57
C ALA A 31 -27.05 -11.98 7.35
N TYR A 32 -26.98 -11.87 8.68
CA TYR A 32 -26.45 -12.94 9.52
C TYR A 32 -27.39 -14.14 9.64
N GLY A 33 -28.71 -13.90 9.72
CA GLY A 33 -29.72 -14.96 9.75
C GLY A 33 -29.76 -15.80 8.45
N TRP A 34 -29.65 -15.14 7.29
CA TRP A 34 -29.65 -15.81 5.98
C TRP A 34 -28.43 -16.70 5.77
N ARG A 35 -27.26 -16.27 6.25
CA ARG A 35 -26.00 -17.03 6.21
C ARG A 35 -26.01 -18.23 7.17
N TYR A 36 -26.70 -18.11 8.30
CA TYR A 36 -26.90 -19.22 9.24
C TYR A 36 -27.88 -20.28 8.70
N LEU A 37 -28.97 -19.87 8.03
CA LEU A 37 -29.93 -20.81 7.42
C LEU A 37 -29.36 -21.54 6.19
N LYS A 38 -28.59 -20.84 5.34
CA LYS A 38 -28.01 -21.41 4.11
C LYS A 38 -27.04 -22.55 4.38
N ASN A 39 -26.26 -22.46 5.47
CA ASN A 39 -25.33 -23.52 5.88
C ASN A 39 -26.04 -24.77 6.43
N ARG A 40 -27.31 -24.66 6.84
CA ARG A 40 -28.08 -25.79 7.37
C ARG A 40 -28.85 -26.56 6.31
N MET A 41 -29.10 -25.96 5.14
CA MET A 41 -29.79 -26.59 4.02
C MET A 41 -28.88 -27.42 3.10
N GLN A 42 -27.55 -27.38 3.28
CA GLN A 42 -26.59 -28.15 2.46
C GLN A 42 -26.17 -29.50 3.08
N ALA A 43 -26.81 -29.93 4.17
CA ALA A 43 -26.53 -31.20 4.83
C ALA A 43 -27.76 -32.13 4.82
N SER A 44 -28.12 -32.65 3.63
CA SER A 44 -28.97 -33.84 3.47
C SER A 44 -28.91 -34.36 2.02
N GLU A 45 -28.08 -35.40 1.80
CA GLU A 45 -28.18 -36.60 0.91
C GLU A 45 -28.96 -36.61 -0.44
N PRO A 46 -28.86 -37.69 -1.28
CA PRO A 46 -27.70 -38.42 -1.80
C PRO A 46 -27.77 -38.68 -3.34
N THR A 47 -26.87 -39.56 -3.81
CA THR A 47 -26.50 -40.07 -5.15
C THR A 47 -27.55 -40.41 -6.23
N ALA A 48 -27.09 -40.32 -7.49
CA ALA A 48 -27.32 -41.21 -8.67
C ALA A 48 -28.04 -40.59 -9.90
N GLY A 49 -27.49 -40.86 -11.09
CA GLY A 49 -28.29 -40.95 -12.34
C GLY A 49 -27.80 -40.15 -13.57
N ALA A 50 -27.32 -40.89 -14.57
CA ALA A 50 -27.46 -40.67 -16.02
C ALA A 50 -26.71 -39.53 -16.75
N ARG A 51 -25.92 -39.94 -17.74
CA ARG A 51 -25.45 -39.14 -18.88
C ARG A 51 -26.48 -39.19 -20.02
N SER A 52 -26.61 -38.09 -20.77
CA SER A 52 -27.00 -38.12 -22.19
C SER A 52 -26.33 -36.94 -22.91
N TRP A 53 -25.81 -37.21 -24.11
CA TRP A 53 -25.00 -36.34 -24.94
C TRP A 53 -25.83 -35.71 -26.07
N GLY A 54 -25.55 -34.44 -26.38
CA GLY A 54 -25.73 -33.87 -27.73
C GLY A 54 -26.71 -32.71 -27.84
N GLU A 55 -26.22 -31.47 -27.72
CA GLU A 55 -26.36 -30.39 -28.73
C GLU A 55 -25.84 -29.04 -28.19
N ASN A 56 -24.73 -28.59 -28.79
CA ASN A 56 -24.44 -27.25 -29.29
C ASN A 56 -24.75 -26.03 -28.38
N THR A 57 -23.76 -25.56 -27.64
CA THR A 57 -23.59 -24.11 -27.39
C THR A 57 -22.15 -23.70 -27.60
N TRP A 58 -21.97 -22.72 -28.49
CA TRP A 58 -20.76 -21.93 -28.62
C TRP A 58 -20.29 -21.42 -27.26
N GLY A 59 -18.99 -21.52 -27.00
CA GLY A 59 -18.34 -20.93 -25.85
C GLY A 59 -17.84 -21.96 -24.84
N LYS A 60 -16.64 -22.49 -25.08
CA LYS A 60 -15.73 -22.98 -24.03
C LYS A 60 -14.32 -23.16 -24.60
N GLN A 61 -13.56 -22.08 -24.62
CA GLN A 61 -12.18 -22.15 -24.13
C GLN A 61 -12.16 -21.45 -22.77
N SER A 62 -12.30 -22.30 -21.75
CA SER A 62 -11.92 -22.14 -20.35
C SER A 62 -11.14 -20.85 -20.04
N THR A 63 -11.82 -19.90 -19.39
CA THR A 63 -11.15 -18.98 -18.47
C THR A 63 -10.60 -19.83 -17.34
N ARG A 64 -9.29 -20.11 -17.36
CA ARG A 64 -8.56 -20.55 -16.17
C ARG A 64 -8.74 -19.46 -15.13
N GLY A 65 -9.71 -19.64 -14.24
CA GLY A 65 -9.87 -18.82 -13.06
C GLY A 65 -8.55 -18.82 -12.30
N ALA A 66 -8.07 -17.63 -11.97
CA ALA A 66 -6.91 -17.45 -11.10
C ALA A 66 -7.11 -18.34 -9.86
N THR A 67 -6.29 -19.37 -9.74
CA THR A 67 -6.23 -20.20 -8.56
C THR A 67 -5.98 -19.27 -7.37
N SER A 68 -6.90 -19.22 -6.41
CA SER A 68 -6.75 -18.44 -5.20
C SER A 68 -5.50 -18.93 -4.45
N TYR A 69 -4.40 -18.21 -4.60
CA TYR A 69 -3.19 -18.47 -3.84
C TYR A 69 -3.45 -18.09 -2.38
N ASP A 70 -3.19 -19.03 -1.49
CA ASP A 70 -3.49 -18.93 -0.07
C ASP A 70 -2.21 -18.52 0.67
N PHE A 71 -2.14 -17.25 1.13
CA PHE A 71 -0.99 -16.77 1.92
C PHE A 71 -0.79 -17.55 3.23
N GLY A 72 -1.82 -18.25 3.72
CA GLY A 72 -1.76 -19.13 4.89
C GLY A 72 -1.30 -20.55 4.57
N ARG A 73 -1.15 -20.94 3.30
CA ARG A 73 -0.73 -22.30 2.89
C ARG A 73 0.38 -22.24 1.84
N GLY A 74 1.59 -22.58 2.26
CA GLY A 74 2.74 -22.70 1.38
C GLY A 74 4.05 -22.58 2.15
N HIS A 75 5.08 -23.25 1.64
CA HIS A 75 6.43 -23.12 2.15
C HIS A 75 7.32 -22.56 1.05
N ILE A 76 8.00 -21.46 1.35
CA ILE A 76 9.01 -20.86 0.50
C ILE A 76 10.37 -21.35 0.99
N ARG A 77 11.12 -21.96 0.07
CA ARG A 77 12.55 -22.20 0.24
C ARG A 77 13.29 -21.12 -0.51
N SER A 78 14.16 -20.42 0.21
CA SER A 78 14.93 -19.31 -0.33
C SER A 78 16.34 -19.73 -0.69
N ALA A 79 16.85 -19.23 -1.83
CA ALA A 79 18.26 -19.41 -2.16
C ALA A 79 19.14 -18.50 -1.30
N ILE A 80 18.60 -17.36 -0.86
CA ILE A 80 19.27 -16.36 -0.03
C ILE A 80 19.30 -16.79 1.44
N PHE A 81 18.27 -17.50 1.88
CA PHE A 81 18.17 -18.05 3.22
C PHE A 81 18.10 -19.60 3.17
N PRO A 82 19.21 -20.29 2.84
CA PRO A 82 19.19 -21.72 2.53
C PRO A 82 18.79 -22.62 3.71
N ASN A 83 18.96 -22.13 4.93
CA ASN A 83 18.69 -22.88 6.17
C ASN A 83 17.33 -22.55 6.79
N GLU A 84 16.51 -21.72 6.14
CA GLU A 84 15.23 -21.27 6.68
C GLU A 84 14.07 -21.67 5.74
N VAL A 85 12.94 -22.03 6.33
CA VAL A 85 11.71 -22.34 5.59
C VAL A 85 10.67 -21.32 6.00
N PHE A 86 10.12 -20.61 5.01
CA PHE A 86 9.22 -19.50 5.26
C PHE A 86 7.80 -19.84 4.88
N THR A 87 6.85 -19.21 5.57
CA THR A 87 5.53 -18.94 4.99
C THR A 87 5.64 -17.74 4.03
N PRO A 88 4.67 -17.50 3.13
CA PRO A 88 4.67 -16.31 2.29
C PRO A 88 4.83 -15.01 3.07
N ILE A 89 4.15 -14.87 4.22
CA ILE A 89 4.26 -13.66 5.05
C ILE A 89 5.63 -13.54 5.74
N SER A 90 6.16 -14.61 6.32
CA SER A 90 7.46 -14.54 6.99
C SER A 90 8.59 -14.29 5.99
N PHE A 91 8.52 -14.83 4.77
CA PHE A 91 9.45 -14.50 3.69
C PHE A 91 9.36 -13.02 3.29
N TYR A 92 8.15 -12.50 3.12
CA TYR A 92 7.95 -11.09 2.78
C TYR A 92 8.55 -10.17 3.85
N VAL A 93 8.29 -10.47 5.13
CA VAL A 93 8.85 -9.73 6.27
C VAL A 93 10.38 -9.85 6.29
N ALA A 94 10.93 -11.05 6.14
CA ALA A 94 12.37 -11.28 6.11
C ALA A 94 13.05 -10.46 5.02
N ALA A 95 12.58 -10.58 3.78
CA ALA A 95 13.12 -9.85 2.63
C ALA A 95 12.99 -8.32 2.81
N LEU A 96 11.84 -7.83 3.28
CA LEU A 96 11.59 -6.40 3.46
C LEU A 96 12.53 -5.80 4.50
N PHE A 97 12.62 -6.43 5.68
CA PHE A 97 13.46 -5.91 6.75
C PHE A 97 14.95 -6.07 6.45
N LEU A 98 15.36 -7.09 5.68
CA LEU A 98 16.71 -7.20 5.14
C LEU A 98 17.05 -5.98 4.25
N CYS A 99 16.15 -5.59 3.34
CA CYS A 99 16.32 -4.37 2.52
C CYS A 99 16.35 -3.09 3.35
N LEU A 100 15.45 -2.95 4.35
CA LEU A 100 15.43 -1.77 5.21
C LEU A 100 16.73 -1.62 6.03
N GLY A 101 17.29 -2.72 6.53
CA GLY A 101 18.60 -2.72 7.19
C GLY A 101 19.73 -2.28 6.24
N ARG A 102 19.68 -2.75 4.99
CA ARG A 102 20.65 -2.41 3.95
C ARG A 102 20.61 -0.93 3.59
N ILE A 103 19.40 -0.38 3.39
CA ILE A 103 19.17 1.04 3.12
C ILE A 103 19.63 1.89 4.29
N ALA A 104 19.24 1.53 5.53
CA ALA A 104 19.65 2.26 6.73
C ALA A 104 21.18 2.32 6.88
N LYS A 105 21.88 1.23 6.59
CA LYS A 105 23.34 1.17 6.67
C LYS A 105 24.06 1.85 5.51
N ALA A 106 23.41 2.06 4.36
CA ALA A 106 24.02 2.72 3.19
C ALA A 106 24.51 4.15 3.48
N LYS A 107 24.00 4.78 4.54
CA LYS A 107 24.44 6.09 5.07
C LYS A 107 25.70 6.02 5.93
N GLY A 108 26.26 4.83 6.16
CA GLY A 108 27.39 4.56 7.04
C GLY A 108 26.99 4.23 8.47
N VAL A 109 26.01 4.94 9.04
CA VAL A 109 25.48 4.70 10.39
C VAL A 109 23.96 4.60 10.34
N VAL A 110 23.40 3.69 11.12
CA VAL A 110 21.94 3.58 11.31
C VAL A 110 21.50 4.62 12.33
N HIS A 111 20.56 5.47 11.95
CA HIS A 111 20.05 6.56 12.77
C HIS A 111 18.75 6.14 13.46
N GLU A 112 18.37 6.85 14.54
CA GLU A 112 17.14 6.60 15.30
C GLU A 112 15.89 6.59 14.40
N ARG A 113 15.82 7.53 13.44
CA ARG A 113 14.73 7.59 12.45
C ARG A 113 14.58 6.31 11.61
N ASP A 114 15.66 5.59 11.35
CA ASP A 114 15.64 4.37 10.54
C ASP A 114 15.01 3.23 11.38
N ILE A 115 15.30 3.20 12.68
CA ILE A 115 14.67 2.29 13.66
C ILE A 115 13.20 2.64 13.86
N ASP A 116 12.87 3.93 13.97
CA ASP A 116 11.48 4.38 14.09
C ASP A 116 10.65 4.01 12.87
N LEU A 117 11.22 4.14 11.67
CA LEU A 117 10.57 3.68 10.45
C LEU A 117 10.33 2.18 10.47
N ALA A 118 11.35 1.38 10.82
CA ALA A 118 11.19 -0.07 10.95
C ALA A 118 10.06 -0.44 11.94
N ASN A 119 9.98 0.26 13.08
CA ASN A 119 8.91 0.09 14.06
C ASN A 119 7.53 0.47 13.52
N ARG A 120 7.42 1.59 12.78
CA ARG A 120 6.17 1.99 12.12
C ARG A 120 5.72 0.95 11.10
N VAL A 121 6.63 0.43 10.27
CA VAL A 121 6.31 -0.63 9.31
C VAL A 121 5.80 -1.89 10.01
N MET A 122 6.44 -2.32 11.11
CA MET A 122 5.95 -3.47 11.89
C MET A 122 4.55 -3.23 12.48
N ASN A 123 4.25 -2.00 12.91
CA ASN A 123 2.94 -1.61 13.44
C ASN A 123 1.87 -1.61 12.33
N GLN A 124 2.15 -1.00 11.18
CA GLN A 124 1.24 -0.93 10.04
C GLN A 124 0.93 -2.31 9.47
N LEU A 125 1.94 -3.17 9.39
CA LEU A 125 1.76 -4.58 9.02
C LEU A 125 1.04 -5.41 10.09
N ARG A 126 0.78 -4.84 11.27
CA ARG A 126 0.19 -5.52 12.44
C ARG A 126 0.91 -6.82 12.77
N LEU A 127 2.24 -6.80 12.72
CA LEU A 127 3.02 -8.03 12.91
C LEU A 127 2.86 -8.54 14.35
N PRO A 128 2.55 -9.83 14.56
CA PRO A 128 2.62 -10.47 15.87
C PRO A 128 4.07 -10.51 16.35
N GLU A 129 4.27 -10.62 17.68
CA GLU A 129 5.59 -10.49 18.29
C GLU A 129 6.64 -11.47 17.70
N ALA A 130 6.23 -12.69 17.34
CA ALA A 130 7.10 -13.65 16.67
C ALA A 130 7.69 -13.10 15.35
N LEU A 131 6.85 -12.50 14.50
CA LEU A 131 7.30 -11.88 13.24
C LEU A 131 8.04 -10.56 13.49
N ARG A 132 7.76 -9.83 14.58
CA ARG A 132 8.54 -8.64 14.96
C ARG A 132 9.97 -9.01 15.36
N SER A 133 10.13 -10.12 16.08
CA SER A 133 11.45 -10.66 16.41
C SER A 133 12.24 -11.04 15.16
N GLU A 134 11.59 -11.73 14.22
CA GLU A 134 12.16 -12.09 12.92
C GLU A 134 12.52 -10.85 12.08
N ALA A 135 11.62 -9.85 12.02
CA ALA A 135 11.86 -8.58 11.36
C ALA A 135 13.11 -7.87 11.92
N ARG A 136 13.27 -7.80 13.24
CA ARG A 136 14.47 -7.23 13.87
C ARG A 136 15.73 -8.03 13.57
N LYS A 137 15.65 -9.37 13.55
CA LYS A 137 16.76 -10.25 13.14
C LYS A 137 17.21 -9.93 11.71
N PHE A 138 16.29 -9.88 10.75
CA PHE A 138 16.64 -9.62 9.36
C PHE A 138 17.03 -8.16 9.09
N PHE A 139 16.45 -7.19 9.79
CA PHE A 139 16.96 -5.81 9.78
C PHE A 139 18.42 -5.76 10.22
N ASN A 140 18.76 -6.51 11.27
CA ASN A 140 20.12 -6.57 11.74
C ASN A 140 21.07 -7.22 10.74
N GLN A 141 20.67 -8.35 10.14
CA GLN A 141 21.44 -8.99 9.07
C GLN A 141 21.57 -8.12 7.82
N GLY A 142 20.54 -7.33 7.50
CA GLY A 142 20.51 -6.44 6.33
C GLY A 142 21.54 -5.32 6.39
N LYS A 143 22.02 -4.97 7.60
CA LYS A 143 23.14 -4.04 7.76
C LYS A 143 24.42 -4.58 7.12
N ASP A 144 24.56 -5.89 7.00
CA ASP A 144 25.70 -6.51 6.32
C ASP A 144 25.49 -6.49 4.79
N SER A 145 26.58 -6.38 4.04
CA SER A 145 26.56 -6.38 2.56
C SER A 145 26.71 -7.78 1.97
N SER A 146 26.37 -8.82 2.72
CA SER A 146 26.65 -10.22 2.37
C SER A 146 25.72 -10.80 1.31
N PHE A 147 24.61 -10.12 1.00
CA PHE A 147 23.62 -10.55 0.02
C PHE A 147 23.49 -9.53 -1.14
N SER A 148 23.06 -10.05 -2.29
CA SER A 148 22.73 -9.26 -3.49
C SER A 148 21.27 -8.83 -3.45
N VAL A 149 21.02 -7.52 -3.53
CA VAL A 149 19.65 -6.97 -3.61
C VAL A 149 18.98 -7.42 -4.90
N SER A 150 19.72 -7.50 -6.01
CA SER A 150 19.22 -7.97 -7.30
C SER A 150 18.73 -9.41 -7.25
N ASP A 151 19.45 -10.30 -6.56
CA ASP A 151 19.03 -11.70 -6.41
C ASP A 151 17.78 -11.80 -5.53
N LEU A 152 17.71 -11.00 -4.47
CA LEU A 152 16.52 -10.89 -3.62
C LEU A 152 15.30 -10.42 -4.40
N VAL A 153 15.47 -9.42 -5.28
CA VAL A 153 14.40 -8.91 -6.14
C VAL A 153 13.91 -10.00 -7.09
N LEU A 154 14.80 -10.75 -7.72
CA LEU A 154 14.40 -11.88 -8.58
C LEU A 154 13.59 -12.91 -7.80
N GLU A 155 14.00 -13.23 -6.57
CA GLU A 155 13.29 -14.18 -5.74
C GLU A 155 11.91 -13.64 -5.30
N VAL A 156 11.83 -12.40 -4.81
CA VAL A 156 10.56 -11.73 -4.46
C VAL A 156 9.62 -11.71 -5.67
N LYS A 157 10.10 -11.34 -6.87
CA LYS A 157 9.28 -11.34 -8.08
C LYS A 157 8.73 -12.72 -8.41
N LYS A 158 9.55 -13.76 -8.27
CA LYS A 158 9.16 -15.16 -8.50
C LYS A 158 8.11 -15.61 -7.49
N GLN A 159 8.34 -15.38 -6.19
CA GLN A 159 7.43 -15.84 -5.13
C GLN A 159 6.09 -15.09 -5.16
N PHE A 160 6.09 -13.82 -5.55
CA PHE A 160 4.92 -12.95 -5.55
C PHE A 160 4.44 -12.59 -6.97
N ILE A 161 4.67 -13.45 -7.97
CA ILE A 161 4.32 -13.13 -9.38
C ILE A 161 2.81 -12.88 -9.59
N ALA A 162 1.96 -13.62 -8.86
CA ALA A 162 0.51 -13.42 -8.87
C ALA A 162 0.06 -12.16 -8.10
N PHE A 163 1.00 -11.46 -7.48
CA PHE A 163 0.80 -10.42 -6.48
C PHE A 163 1.64 -9.17 -6.78
N PRO A 164 1.47 -8.55 -7.96
CA PRO A 164 2.24 -7.36 -8.35
C PRO A 164 2.05 -6.17 -7.41
N ASN A 165 0.92 -6.14 -6.69
CA ASN A 165 0.61 -5.12 -5.68
C ASN A 165 1.57 -5.20 -4.49
N PHE A 166 1.95 -6.43 -4.09
CA PHE A 166 2.88 -6.67 -2.99
C PHE A 166 4.29 -6.31 -3.36
N GLN A 167 4.72 -6.64 -4.58
CA GLN A 167 6.02 -6.22 -5.10
C GLN A 167 6.12 -4.69 -5.11
N ARG A 168 5.07 -4.02 -5.58
CA ARG A 168 5.03 -2.56 -5.59
C ARG A 168 5.03 -1.96 -4.17
N MET A 169 4.22 -2.48 -3.27
CA MET A 169 4.18 -2.02 -1.88
C MET A 169 5.53 -2.23 -1.18
N PHE A 170 6.21 -3.34 -1.45
CA PHE A 170 7.57 -3.60 -0.99
C PHE A 170 8.52 -2.48 -1.45
N PHE A 171 8.47 -2.13 -2.73
CA PHE A 171 9.26 -1.03 -3.28
C PHE A 171 8.91 0.30 -2.62
N ASP A 172 7.63 0.64 -2.48
CA ASP A 172 7.21 1.92 -1.89
C ASP A 172 7.69 2.08 -0.43
N ILE A 173 7.67 0.99 0.36
CA ILE A 173 8.19 0.99 1.73
C ILE A 173 9.70 1.24 1.72
N CYS A 174 10.45 0.54 0.85
CA CYS A 174 11.89 0.73 0.73
C CYS A 174 12.25 2.14 0.25
N LEU A 175 11.52 2.66 -0.72
CA LEU A 175 11.68 4.03 -1.20
C LEU A 175 11.44 5.03 -0.07
N SER A 176 10.39 4.84 0.73
CA SER A 176 10.10 5.70 1.90
C SER A 176 11.22 5.69 2.94
N ALA A 177 12.00 4.61 3.03
CA ALA A 177 13.16 4.48 3.91
C ALA A 177 14.41 5.20 3.41
N ALA A 178 14.57 5.23 2.09
CA ALA A 178 15.70 5.89 1.44
C ALA A 178 15.52 7.42 1.35
N ILE A 179 14.30 7.92 1.45
CA ILE A 179 14.02 9.35 1.35
C ILE A 179 14.45 10.05 2.65
N LEU A 180 15.36 11.01 2.50
CA LEU A 180 15.71 11.98 3.52
C LEU A 180 15.42 13.39 3.02
N ASP A 181 14.51 14.11 3.68
CA ASP A 181 14.16 15.51 3.35
C ASP A 181 13.85 15.70 1.85
N GLY A 182 13.19 14.70 1.25
CA GLY A 182 12.82 14.71 -0.17
C GLY A 182 13.94 14.36 -1.16
N ARG A 183 15.13 13.95 -0.68
CA ARG A 183 16.27 13.53 -1.51
C ARG A 183 16.70 12.11 -1.16
N ILE A 184 17.35 11.44 -2.10
CA ILE A 184 17.93 10.12 -1.91
C ILE A 184 19.45 10.25 -2.08
N ILE A 185 20.21 9.79 -1.10
CA ILE A 185 21.68 9.86 -1.17
C ILE A 185 22.18 8.83 -2.19
N ALA A 186 23.29 9.11 -2.88
CA ALA A 186 23.81 8.26 -3.97
C ALA A 186 23.95 6.77 -3.59
N SER A 187 24.38 6.47 -2.36
CA SER A 187 24.52 5.09 -1.86
C SER A 187 23.18 4.37 -1.65
N GLU A 188 22.11 5.10 -1.38
CA GLU A 188 20.76 4.55 -1.30
C GLU A 188 20.13 4.41 -2.68
N LYS A 189 20.43 5.36 -3.59
CA LYS A 189 19.91 5.38 -4.95
C LYS A 189 20.27 4.11 -5.73
N SER A 190 21.46 3.53 -5.52
CA SER A 190 21.82 2.24 -6.13
C SER A 190 20.94 1.10 -5.62
N ILE A 191 20.64 1.05 -4.31
CA ILE A 191 19.77 0.02 -3.73
C ILE A 191 18.33 0.18 -4.25
N ILE A 192 17.82 1.41 -4.31
CA ILE A 192 16.48 1.68 -4.84
C ILE A 192 16.41 1.34 -6.34
N ARG A 193 17.50 1.56 -7.10
CA ARG A 193 17.60 1.12 -8.51
C ARG A 193 17.46 -0.39 -8.63
N ASP A 194 18.16 -1.15 -7.79
CA ASP A 194 18.08 -2.61 -7.79
C ASP A 194 16.67 -3.10 -7.42
N LEU A 195 15.96 -2.39 -6.54
CA LEU A 195 14.58 -2.69 -6.15
C LEU A 195 13.53 -2.23 -7.18
N PHE A 196 13.86 -1.30 -8.08
CA PHE A 196 12.93 -0.71 -9.03
C PHE A 196 12.14 -1.71 -9.90
N PRO A 197 12.69 -2.87 -10.31
CA PRO A 197 11.93 -3.88 -11.06
C PRO A 197 10.70 -4.44 -10.32
N LEU A 198 10.58 -4.24 -9.00
CA LEU A 198 9.40 -4.62 -8.20
C LEU A 198 8.19 -3.71 -8.47
N THR A 199 8.39 -2.53 -9.05
CA THR A 199 7.30 -1.65 -9.48
C THR A 199 6.52 -2.21 -10.67
N GLY A 200 7.13 -3.14 -11.42
CA GLY A 200 6.66 -3.60 -12.73
C GLY A 200 7.05 -2.67 -13.89
N ALA A 201 7.71 -1.54 -13.61
CA ALA A 201 8.28 -0.67 -14.64
C ALA A 201 9.55 -1.27 -15.24
N ARG A 202 9.94 -0.75 -16.41
CA ARG A 202 11.19 -1.15 -17.05
C ARG A 202 12.37 -0.47 -16.34
N PRO A 203 13.51 -1.15 -16.11
CA PRO A 203 14.65 -0.59 -15.39
C PRO A 203 15.18 0.73 -15.95
N GLU A 204 15.06 0.94 -17.25
CA GLU A 204 15.56 2.14 -17.94
C GLU A 204 14.80 3.41 -17.52
N LEU A 205 13.57 3.26 -16.98
CA LEU A 205 12.76 4.38 -16.50
C LEU A 205 13.16 4.86 -15.11
N PHE A 206 14.18 4.25 -14.49
CA PHE A 206 14.57 4.59 -13.12
C PHE A 206 15.06 6.03 -12.97
N ASP A 207 15.93 6.48 -13.88
CA ASP A 207 16.52 7.81 -13.76
C ASP A 207 15.48 8.91 -13.98
N ASP A 208 14.52 8.68 -14.89
CA ASP A 208 13.35 9.54 -15.05
C ASP A 208 12.47 9.52 -13.80
N PHE A 209 12.18 8.34 -13.24
CA PHE A 209 11.38 8.19 -12.02
C PHE A 209 12.00 8.98 -10.85
N ILE A 210 13.31 8.84 -10.62
CA ILE A 210 13.99 9.56 -9.55
C ILE A 210 14.10 11.05 -9.87
N GLY A 211 14.39 11.43 -11.13
CA GLY A 211 14.46 12.82 -11.54
C GLY A 211 13.16 13.57 -11.28
N GLN A 212 12.03 12.97 -11.62
CA GLN A 212 10.69 13.51 -11.33
C GLN A 212 10.42 13.59 -9.83
N PHE A 213 10.83 12.57 -9.08
CA PHE A 213 10.66 12.51 -7.63
C PHE A 213 11.46 13.60 -6.90
N GLU A 214 12.75 13.75 -7.23
CA GLU A 214 13.66 14.76 -6.63
C GLU A 214 13.23 16.19 -7.02
N GLN A 215 12.75 16.40 -8.25
CA GLN A 215 12.24 17.71 -8.68
C GLN A 215 10.95 18.10 -7.95
N GLY A 216 10.00 17.16 -7.77
CA GLY A 216 8.79 17.39 -6.99
C GLY A 216 9.10 17.79 -5.54
N ALA A 217 10.09 17.13 -4.92
CA ALA A 217 10.55 17.46 -3.58
C ALA A 217 11.29 18.81 -3.50
N ALA A 218 12.14 19.13 -4.47
CA ALA A 218 12.90 20.39 -4.52
C ALA A 218 11.99 21.62 -4.66
N PHE A 219 10.90 21.51 -5.44
CA PHE A 219 9.91 22.59 -5.57
C PHE A 219 9.21 22.98 -4.26
N GLY A 220 9.13 22.06 -3.28
CA GLY A 220 8.61 22.34 -1.94
C GLY A 220 9.57 23.14 -1.05
N GLN A 221 10.88 23.09 -1.33
CA GLN A 221 11.92 23.57 -0.41
C GLN A 221 12.68 24.81 -0.93
N GLU A 222 12.79 25.02 -2.25
CA GLU A 222 13.69 26.03 -2.83
C GLU A 222 13.21 27.49 -2.68
N ARG A 223 11.97 27.76 -2.25
CA ARG A 223 11.52 29.11 -1.85
C ARG A 223 11.66 29.40 -0.35
N ALA A 224 12.29 28.51 0.42
CA ALA A 224 12.50 28.71 1.84
C ALA A 224 13.67 29.65 2.18
N HIS A 225 14.63 29.86 1.27
CA HIS A 225 15.96 30.34 1.68
C HIS A 225 16.57 31.52 0.90
N THR A 226 15.83 32.19 0.02
CA THR A 226 16.27 33.47 -0.58
C THR A 226 15.37 34.61 -0.13
N GLY A 227 15.80 35.29 0.93
CA GLY A 227 15.15 36.48 1.47
C GLY A 227 15.92 37.10 2.63
N TYR A 228 17.25 37.22 2.52
CA TYR A 228 18.05 38.13 3.35
C TYR A 228 18.65 39.18 2.43
N GLY A 229 17.98 40.33 2.38
CA GLY A 229 18.33 41.51 1.61
C GLY A 229 17.73 42.72 2.31
N ASP A 230 18.63 43.61 2.71
CA ASP A 230 18.50 44.75 3.62
C ASP A 230 17.89 46.01 2.95
N HIS A 231 17.42 46.93 3.80
CA HIS A 231 17.03 48.34 3.58
C HIS A 231 15.67 48.71 2.94
N GLY A 232 14.96 49.62 3.64
CA GLY A 232 14.10 50.63 3.01
C GLY A 232 12.68 50.74 3.54
N GLN A 233 12.42 51.77 4.33
CA GLN A 233 11.16 52.12 4.95
C GLN A 233 10.20 52.81 3.95
N SER A 234 9.01 52.25 3.67
CA SER A 234 7.85 53.02 3.17
C SER A 234 6.52 52.24 3.20
N HIS A 235 5.44 52.97 3.41
CA HIS A 235 4.05 52.56 3.63
C HIS A 235 3.41 51.57 2.62
N GLY A 236 2.53 50.68 3.11
CA GLY A 236 1.38 50.18 2.35
C GLY A 236 1.07 48.66 2.40
N ARG A 237 -0.14 48.34 2.89
CA ARG A 237 -1.10 47.32 2.40
C ARG A 237 -0.70 45.82 2.35
N SER A 238 -1.48 45.03 3.08
CA SER A 238 -1.77 43.58 2.96
C SER A 238 -0.62 42.58 2.89
N SER A 239 -0.43 41.79 3.96
CA SER A 239 0.50 40.64 3.99
C SER A 239 -0.09 39.43 4.73
N GLN A 240 -1.29 38.98 4.34
CA GLN A 240 -1.91 37.73 4.86
C GLN A 240 -1.98 36.60 3.80
N ASP A 241 -1.39 36.81 2.62
CA ASP A 241 -1.55 35.92 1.45
C ASP A 241 -0.35 34.98 1.19
N GLN A 242 0.77 35.15 1.92
CA GLN A 242 2.00 34.39 1.63
C GLN A 242 2.10 33.02 2.34
N GLY A 243 1.27 32.75 3.35
CA GLY A 243 1.23 31.45 4.06
C GLY A 243 0.41 30.37 3.34
N TRP A 244 -0.68 30.77 2.68
CA TRP A 244 -1.62 29.85 2.03
C TRP A 244 -1.08 29.26 0.72
N GLY A 245 -0.35 30.04 -0.08
CA GLY A 245 0.26 29.60 -1.33
C GLY A 245 1.41 28.59 -1.16
N ARG A 246 2.06 28.58 0.00
CA ARG A 246 3.19 27.67 0.30
C ARG A 246 2.72 26.28 0.73
N ALA A 247 1.70 26.22 1.57
CA ALA A 247 1.08 24.96 2.01
C ALA A 247 0.42 24.22 0.83
N THR A 248 -0.21 24.95 -0.09
CA THR A 248 -0.80 24.37 -1.32
C THR A 248 0.26 23.81 -2.27
N LYS A 249 1.37 24.51 -2.50
CA LYS A 249 2.47 23.97 -3.33
C LYS A 249 3.13 22.73 -2.73
N SER A 250 3.36 22.70 -1.42
CA SER A 250 3.90 21.52 -0.74
C SER A 250 2.96 20.31 -0.86
N LYS A 251 1.66 20.53 -0.73
CA LYS A 251 0.65 19.47 -0.86
C LYS A 251 0.52 18.97 -2.30
N LEU A 252 0.75 19.83 -3.30
CA LEU A 252 0.80 19.43 -4.71
C LEU A 252 1.99 18.52 -4.99
N ALA A 253 3.18 18.89 -4.52
CA ALA A 253 4.38 18.08 -4.66
C ALA A 253 4.19 16.67 -4.08
N GLU A 254 3.60 16.57 -2.88
CA GLU A 254 3.28 15.29 -2.25
C GLU A 254 2.27 14.47 -3.06
N ALA A 255 1.23 15.10 -3.60
CA ALA A 255 0.21 14.44 -4.42
C ALA A 255 0.80 13.91 -5.76
N LEU A 256 1.64 14.71 -6.41
CA LEU A 256 2.36 14.35 -7.64
C LEU A 256 3.31 13.17 -7.39
N ALA A 257 4.08 13.22 -6.30
CA ALA A 257 4.96 12.12 -5.89
C ALA A 257 4.19 10.84 -5.55
N THR A 258 3.03 10.95 -4.88
CA THR A 258 2.18 9.80 -4.54
C THR A 258 1.68 9.06 -5.78
N LEU A 259 1.37 9.79 -6.86
CA LEU A 259 0.94 9.18 -8.12
C LEU A 259 2.11 8.85 -9.06
N GLY A 260 3.32 9.35 -8.78
CA GLY A 260 4.49 9.20 -9.65
C GLY A 260 4.31 9.90 -10.99
N VAL A 261 3.76 11.12 -10.98
CA VAL A 261 3.54 11.95 -12.16
C VAL A 261 4.12 13.34 -11.95
N THR A 262 4.42 14.04 -13.05
CA THR A 262 4.98 15.39 -13.03
C THR A 262 3.92 16.47 -13.04
N GLU A 263 4.32 17.72 -12.78
CA GLU A 263 3.40 18.86 -12.81
C GLU A 263 2.86 19.16 -14.24
N ASP A 264 3.59 18.78 -15.29
CA ASP A 264 3.19 18.90 -16.70
C ASP A 264 2.36 17.71 -17.22
N VAL A 265 2.03 16.74 -16.35
CA VAL A 265 1.19 15.59 -16.69
C VAL A 265 -0.10 16.03 -17.39
N GLN A 266 -0.49 15.34 -18.45
CA GLN A 266 -1.74 15.60 -19.15
C GLN A 266 -2.93 14.95 -18.41
N GLN A 267 -4.12 15.56 -18.49
CA GLN A 267 -5.30 15.06 -17.77
C GLN A 267 -5.61 13.57 -18.08
N ASP A 268 -5.49 13.16 -19.34
CA ASP A 268 -5.72 11.77 -19.76
C ASP A 268 -4.68 10.80 -19.21
N GLU A 269 -3.45 11.26 -19.06
CA GLU A 269 -2.36 10.49 -18.47
C GLU A 269 -2.56 10.35 -16.96
N LEU A 270 -2.91 11.43 -16.27
CA LEU A 270 -3.26 11.40 -14.85
C LEU A 270 -4.41 10.41 -14.59
N LYS A 271 -5.48 10.43 -15.41
CA LYS A 271 -6.59 9.48 -15.34
C LYS A 271 -6.12 8.03 -15.58
N ARG A 272 -5.21 7.80 -16.54
CA ARG A 272 -4.62 6.48 -16.80
C ARG A 272 -3.80 5.97 -15.62
N VAL A 273 -2.93 6.80 -15.05
CA VAL A 273 -2.11 6.46 -13.87
C VAL A 273 -2.99 6.16 -12.67
N TYR A 274 -3.98 7.02 -12.40
CA TYR A 274 -4.95 6.82 -11.32
C TYR A 274 -5.67 5.48 -11.43
N ARG A 275 -6.27 5.16 -12.60
CA ARG A 275 -6.95 3.87 -12.81
C ARG A 275 -6.01 2.68 -12.61
N ARG A 276 -4.77 2.80 -13.08
CA ARG A 276 -3.74 1.75 -12.91
C ARG A 276 -3.45 1.51 -11.43
N LEU A 277 -3.21 2.59 -10.67
CA LEU A 277 -2.91 2.53 -9.24
C LEU A 277 -4.11 2.02 -8.43
N ILE A 278 -5.34 2.49 -8.68
CA ILE A 278 -6.54 1.95 -8.01
C ILE A 278 -6.70 0.46 -8.30
N ASN A 279 -6.55 0.05 -9.56
CA ASN A 279 -6.63 -1.36 -9.94
C ASN A 279 -5.55 -2.23 -9.25
N GLN A 280 -4.43 -1.61 -8.88
CA GLN A 280 -3.32 -2.21 -8.15
C GLN A 280 -3.64 -2.30 -6.64
N TYR A 281 -4.02 -1.22 -5.96
CA TYR A 281 -4.21 -1.25 -4.50
C TYR A 281 -5.63 -1.60 -4.02
N HIS A 282 -6.58 -1.86 -4.92
CA HIS A 282 -7.99 -2.05 -4.55
C HIS A 282 -8.18 -3.11 -3.45
N PRO A 283 -8.80 -2.76 -2.30
CA PRO A 283 -8.89 -3.64 -1.14
C PRO A 283 -9.68 -4.92 -1.41
N ASP A 284 -10.69 -4.88 -2.29
CA ASP A 284 -11.51 -6.05 -2.63
C ASP A 284 -10.70 -7.17 -3.30
N LYS A 285 -9.71 -6.82 -4.15
CA LYS A 285 -8.84 -7.82 -4.78
C LYS A 285 -7.92 -8.51 -3.78
N LEU A 286 -7.66 -7.86 -2.65
CA LEU A 286 -6.77 -8.33 -1.61
C LEU A 286 -7.55 -9.13 -0.55
N ALA A 287 -8.75 -8.68 -0.17
CA ALA A 287 -9.56 -9.34 0.86
C ALA A 287 -9.86 -10.84 0.58
N GLY A 288 -9.87 -11.27 -0.68
CA GLY A 288 -10.11 -12.66 -1.07
C GLY A 288 -8.92 -13.62 -1.02
N GLN A 289 -7.73 -13.19 -0.56
CA GLN A 289 -6.46 -13.93 -0.73
C GLN A 289 -5.83 -14.46 0.58
N ASN A 290 -6.61 -14.57 1.67
CA ASN A 290 -6.12 -14.97 3.01
C ASN A 290 -4.91 -14.15 3.49
N LEU A 291 -4.94 -12.85 3.20
CA LEU A 291 -3.85 -11.95 3.53
C LEU A 291 -3.82 -11.57 5.01
N PRO A 292 -2.63 -11.30 5.57
CA PRO A 292 -2.51 -10.66 6.87
C PRO A 292 -3.26 -9.33 6.90
N GLU A 293 -3.99 -9.08 7.99
CA GLU A 293 -4.87 -7.92 8.12
C GLU A 293 -4.13 -6.58 7.88
N GLY A 294 -2.91 -6.45 8.40
CA GLY A 294 -2.12 -5.23 8.20
C GLY A 294 -1.72 -4.96 6.74
N LEU A 295 -1.51 -5.99 5.93
CA LEU A 295 -1.23 -5.81 4.49
C LEU A 295 -2.47 -5.32 3.73
N VAL A 296 -3.66 -5.82 4.10
CA VAL A 296 -4.93 -5.36 3.54
C VAL A 296 -5.19 -3.91 3.96
N GLU A 297 -4.91 -3.57 5.21
CA GLU A 297 -5.05 -2.21 5.73
C GLU A 297 -4.09 -1.22 5.04
N MET A 298 -2.81 -1.56 4.87
CA MET A 298 -1.87 -0.69 4.15
C MET A 298 -2.30 -0.47 2.69
N ALA A 299 -2.85 -1.49 2.03
CA ALA A 299 -3.39 -1.31 0.68
C ALA A 299 -4.62 -0.40 0.64
N LYS A 300 -5.49 -0.48 1.66
CA LYS A 300 -6.62 0.42 1.83
C LYS A 300 -6.15 1.87 2.06
N GLU A 301 -5.18 2.08 2.95
CA GLU A 301 -4.56 3.39 3.20
C GLU A 301 -3.94 3.95 1.92
N LYS A 302 -3.19 3.13 1.16
CA LYS A 302 -2.62 3.54 -0.13
C LYS A 302 -3.69 3.89 -1.14
N THR A 303 -4.77 3.11 -1.23
CA THR A 303 -5.91 3.45 -2.09
C THR A 303 -6.49 4.82 -1.72
N GLN A 304 -6.65 5.10 -0.43
CA GLN A 304 -7.14 6.41 0.03
C GLN A 304 -6.16 7.54 -0.31
N GLN A 305 -4.85 7.34 -0.14
CA GLN A 305 -3.81 8.31 -0.52
C GLN A 305 -3.80 8.59 -2.04
N ILE A 306 -4.00 7.56 -2.87
CA ILE A 306 -4.11 7.69 -4.33
C ILE A 306 -5.36 8.51 -4.69
N ILE A 307 -6.50 8.21 -4.07
CA ILE A 307 -7.76 8.94 -4.30
C ILE A 307 -7.61 10.41 -3.88
N SER A 308 -7.06 10.68 -2.70
CA SER A 308 -6.88 12.05 -2.21
C SER A 308 -5.92 12.85 -3.10
N SER A 309 -4.80 12.25 -3.50
CA SER A 309 -3.80 12.88 -4.38
C SER A 309 -4.37 13.19 -5.77
N TYR A 310 -5.10 12.25 -6.37
CA TYR A 310 -5.77 12.45 -7.65
C TYR A 310 -6.78 13.60 -7.58
N ASN A 311 -7.65 13.59 -6.57
CA ASN A 311 -8.64 14.66 -6.39
C ASN A 311 -7.97 16.02 -6.20
N TYR A 312 -6.90 16.07 -5.42
CA TYR A 312 -6.16 17.31 -5.17
C TYR A 312 -5.53 17.88 -6.44
N ILE A 313 -4.91 17.03 -7.28
CA ILE A 313 -4.31 17.48 -8.55
C ILE A 313 -5.38 17.97 -9.52
N MET A 314 -6.51 17.25 -9.62
CA MET A 314 -7.65 17.65 -10.45
C MET A 314 -8.19 19.03 -10.05
N GLU A 315 -8.37 19.25 -8.74
CA GLU A 315 -8.82 20.54 -8.19
C GLU A 315 -7.79 21.64 -8.44
N TYR A 316 -6.51 21.39 -8.15
CA TYR A 316 -5.42 22.35 -8.32
C TYR A 316 -5.26 22.80 -9.78
N LYS A 317 -5.38 21.86 -10.73
CA LYS A 317 -5.27 22.14 -12.17
C LYS A 317 -6.58 22.68 -12.78
N GLY A 318 -7.67 22.76 -12.01
CA GLY A 318 -8.97 23.21 -12.49
C GLY A 318 -9.64 22.24 -13.47
N TRP A 319 -9.29 20.95 -13.42
CA TRP A 319 -9.85 19.93 -14.30
C TRP A 319 -11.15 19.37 -13.74
N SER A 320 -12.18 19.27 -14.58
CA SER A 320 -13.42 18.62 -14.19
C SER A 320 -13.26 17.10 -14.14
N ARG A 321 -13.95 16.47 -13.17
CA ARG A 321 -13.95 15.01 -12.95
C ARG A 321 -14.37 14.25 -14.20
#